data_AF-A0A381RQ19-F1
#
_entry.id   AF-A0A381RQ19-F1
#
_cell.length_a   1.000
_cell.length_b   1.000
_cell.length_c   1.000
_cell.angle_alpha   90.00
_cell.angle_beta   90.00
_cell.angle_gamma   90.00
#
_symmetry.space_group_name_H-M   'P 1'
#
loop_
_entity.id
_entity.type
_entity.pdbx_description
1 polymer ?
#
loop_
_entity_poly.entity_id
_entity_poly.type
_entity_poly.pdbx_seq_one_letter_code
_entity_poly.pdbx_strand_id
1 'polypeptide(L)'
;MPYRPTYLILSIFYLLFCANMIFGQKSAERELRRLNAKIDRIRVQVDSLELDNQILLPELMSAFKQAVKSKSQQDSVTLVILKRINTLSNKIGLLENESSSRDSTNLEILNKLVLVENKIVTLANSYNEMSRLKSGEPISSAPEYNAAQYKQAYMTSLSNFQSQEFDEAINGFHDLVQSDATNELADNSQYWLAECYYSQKNFKRAIIEFEKVFTYAGTDKNDDAQLKIGLSYQSMGNVDKAREEFQRMIDYFPGSEYYPKAREALKQLSID
;
A
#
# COMPACT_ATOMS: atom_id res chain seq x y z
N MET A 1 -128.80 11.06 37.83
CA MET A 1 -127.59 10.33 37.36
C MET A 1 -127.74 10.17 35.85
N PRO A 2 -126.87 10.81 35.03
CA PRO A 2 -125.69 10.07 34.55
C PRO A 2 -124.41 10.92 34.49
N TYR A 3 -123.31 10.33 34.97
CA TYR A 3 -121.94 10.82 34.79
C TYR A 3 -121.49 10.55 33.35
N ARG A 4 -121.00 11.58 32.63
CA ARG A 4 -120.49 11.47 31.25
C ARG A 4 -119.03 10.95 31.25
N PRO A 5 -118.70 9.87 30.50
CA PRO A 5 -117.38 9.23 30.49
C PRO A 5 -116.29 9.98 29.70
N THR A 6 -116.60 11.14 29.11
CA THR A 6 -115.70 11.89 28.22
C THR A 6 -114.53 12.56 28.95
N TYR A 7 -114.72 13.00 30.21
CA TYR A 7 -113.65 13.68 30.98
C TYR A 7 -112.54 12.73 31.45
N LEU A 8 -112.85 11.45 31.66
CA LEU A 8 -111.87 10.46 32.10
C LEU A 8 -110.90 10.06 30.97
N ILE A 9 -111.38 10.03 29.73
CA ILE A 9 -110.56 9.69 28.56
C ILE A 9 -109.58 10.83 28.24
N LEU A 10 -110.04 12.08 28.31
CA LEU A 10 -109.20 13.27 28.12
C LEU A 10 -108.10 13.40 29.19
N SER A 11 -108.38 13.06 30.44
CA SER A 11 -107.37 13.11 31.51
C SER A 11 -106.30 12.02 31.36
N ILE A 12 -106.68 10.82 30.93
CA ILE A 12 -105.74 9.72 30.63
C ILE A 12 -104.83 10.09 29.44
N PHE A 13 -105.40 10.70 28.39
CA PHE A 13 -104.61 11.13 27.22
C PHE A 13 -103.62 12.25 27.59
N TYR A 14 -104.04 13.20 28.43
CA TYR A 14 -103.16 14.25 28.95
C TYR A 14 -102.04 13.68 29.83
N LEU A 15 -102.36 12.72 30.72
CA LEU A 15 -101.36 12.03 31.54
C LEU A 15 -100.37 11.22 30.68
N LEU A 16 -100.84 10.53 29.64
CA LEU A 16 -99.98 9.80 28.70
C LEU A 16 -99.12 10.75 27.85
N PHE A 17 -99.64 11.91 27.45
CA PHE A 17 -98.88 12.94 26.74
C PHE A 17 -97.81 13.57 27.64
N CYS A 18 -98.15 13.91 28.89
CA CYS A 18 -97.19 14.38 29.89
C CYS A 18 -96.15 13.30 30.22
N ALA A 19 -96.53 12.02 30.33
CA ALA A 19 -95.60 10.93 30.58
C ALA A 19 -94.61 10.72 29.41
N ASN A 20 -95.09 10.80 28.16
CA ASN A 20 -94.23 10.74 26.97
C ASN A 20 -93.29 11.96 26.87
N MET A 21 -93.77 13.16 27.20
CA MET A 21 -92.92 14.37 27.30
C MET A 21 -91.84 14.23 28.37
N ILE A 22 -92.17 13.74 29.57
CA ILE A 22 -91.22 13.52 30.67
C ILE A 22 -90.20 12.44 30.31
N PHE A 23 -90.62 11.37 29.61
CA PHE A 23 -89.73 10.29 29.18
C PHE A 23 -88.80 10.74 28.05
N GLY A 24 -89.30 11.53 27.08
CA GLY A 24 -88.50 12.17 26.04
C GLY A 24 -87.49 13.17 26.60
N GLN A 25 -87.89 13.98 27.57
CA GLN A 25 -87.02 14.92 28.27
C GLN A 25 -85.90 14.21 29.06
N LYS A 26 -86.22 13.10 29.75
CA LYS A 26 -85.21 12.24 30.41
C LYS A 26 -84.24 11.58 29.42
N SER A 27 -84.70 11.25 28.21
CA SER A 27 -83.84 10.72 27.15
C SER A 27 -82.86 11.79 26.64
N ALA A 28 -83.37 12.98 26.35
CA ALA A 28 -82.56 14.12 25.90
C ALA A 28 -81.50 14.53 26.95
N GLU A 29 -81.86 14.56 28.24
CA GLU A 29 -80.90 14.84 29.32
C GLU A 29 -79.78 13.79 29.43
N ARG A 30 -80.08 12.52 29.18
CA ARG A 30 -79.07 11.45 29.17
C ARG A 30 -78.10 11.60 27.99
N GLU A 31 -78.61 11.95 26.82
CA GLU A 31 -77.76 12.23 25.64
C GLU A 31 -76.88 13.46 25.87
N LEU A 32 -77.43 14.53 26.44
CA LEU A 32 -76.70 15.77 26.75
C LEU A 32 -75.58 15.52 27.77
N ARG A 33 -75.84 14.72 28.81
CA ARG A 33 -74.80 14.26 29.77
C ARG A 33 -73.72 13.41 29.10
N ARG A 34 -74.09 12.50 28.18
CA ARG A 34 -73.13 11.70 27.42
C ARG A 34 -72.27 12.56 26.50
N LEU A 35 -72.86 13.57 25.87
CA LEU A 35 -72.15 14.50 25.00
C LEU A 35 -71.16 15.35 25.80
N ASN A 36 -71.58 15.91 26.94
CA ASN A 36 -70.70 16.66 27.83
C ASN A 36 -69.53 15.81 28.34
N ALA A 37 -69.78 14.56 28.75
CA ALA A 37 -68.71 13.65 29.16
C ALA A 37 -67.74 13.26 28.01
N LYS A 38 -68.16 13.37 26.74
CA LYS A 38 -67.27 13.24 25.58
C LYS A 38 -66.48 14.52 25.34
N ILE A 39 -67.12 15.69 25.46
CA ILE A 39 -66.48 17.00 25.35
C ILE A 39 -65.39 17.16 26.40
N ASP A 40 -65.66 16.80 27.66
CA ASP A 40 -64.67 16.88 28.75
C ASP A 40 -63.48 15.94 28.48
N ARG A 41 -63.75 14.73 27.97
CA ARG A 41 -62.68 13.80 27.57
C ARG A 41 -61.82 14.36 26.45
N ILE A 42 -62.43 14.95 25.42
CA ILE A 42 -61.71 15.57 24.32
C ILE A 42 -60.90 16.76 24.83
N ARG A 43 -61.45 17.57 25.74
CA ARG A 43 -60.74 18.71 26.33
C ARG A 43 -59.49 18.28 27.07
N VAL A 44 -59.61 17.25 27.92
CA VAL A 44 -58.45 16.66 28.62
C VAL A 44 -57.42 16.10 27.63
N GLN A 45 -57.86 15.45 26.54
CA GLN A 45 -56.95 14.97 25.49
C GLN A 45 -56.24 16.13 24.76
N VAL A 46 -56.94 17.22 24.47
CA VAL A 46 -56.38 18.42 23.85
C VAL A 46 -55.37 19.07 24.79
N ASP A 47 -55.71 19.24 26.07
CA ASP A 47 -54.82 19.82 27.08
C ASP A 47 -53.56 18.96 27.26
N SER A 48 -53.71 17.63 27.26
CA SER A 48 -52.59 16.68 27.30
C SER A 48 -51.71 16.79 26.06
N LEU A 49 -52.31 16.87 24.87
CA LEU A 49 -51.57 17.03 23.61
C LEU A 49 -50.88 18.40 23.51
N GLU A 50 -51.49 19.45 24.04
CA GLU A 50 -50.88 20.78 24.09
C GLU A 50 -49.68 20.78 25.03
N LEU A 51 -49.78 20.13 26.19
CA LEU A 51 -48.67 19.95 27.12
C LEU A 51 -47.54 19.12 26.49
N ASP A 52 -47.88 17.99 25.85
CA ASP A 52 -46.91 17.15 25.14
C ASP A 52 -46.19 17.95 24.04
N ASN A 53 -46.93 18.74 23.26
CA ASN A 53 -46.34 19.61 22.25
C ASN A 53 -45.43 20.68 22.86
N GLN A 54 -45.83 21.32 23.96
CA GLN A 54 -45.01 22.33 24.65
C GLN A 54 -43.68 21.76 25.16
N ILE A 55 -43.63 20.48 25.50
CA ILE A 55 -42.41 19.80 25.99
C ILE A 55 -41.57 19.27 24.83
N LEU A 56 -42.20 18.58 23.87
CA LEU A 56 -41.51 17.86 22.81
C LEU A 56 -40.91 18.80 21.74
N LEU A 57 -41.56 19.92 21.43
CA LEU A 57 -41.06 20.87 20.41
C LEU A 57 -39.69 21.47 20.78
N PRO A 58 -39.49 22.03 22.00
CA PRO A 58 -38.19 22.52 22.44
C PRO A 58 -37.11 21.44 22.47
N GLU A 59 -37.46 20.24 22.92
CA GLU A 59 -36.52 19.11 23.01
C GLU A 59 -36.07 18.65 21.62
N LEU A 60 -37.01 18.51 20.68
CA LEU A 60 -36.71 18.21 19.27
C LEU A 60 -35.86 19.31 18.62
N MET A 61 -36.17 20.58 18.88
CA MET A 61 -35.40 21.71 18.36
C MET A 61 -33.97 21.73 18.91
N SER A 62 -33.80 21.41 20.19
CA SER A 62 -32.49 21.29 20.83
C SER A 62 -31.68 20.14 20.22
N ALA A 63 -32.28 18.96 20.13
CA ALA A 63 -31.66 17.78 19.52
C ALA A 63 -31.27 18.04 18.05
N PHE A 64 -32.15 18.68 17.28
CA PHE A 64 -31.87 19.06 15.90
C PHE A 64 -30.70 20.05 15.79
N LYS A 65 -30.70 21.12 16.59
CA LYS A 65 -29.58 22.09 16.63
C LYS A 65 -28.26 21.41 16.99
N GLN A 66 -28.27 20.47 17.93
CA GLN A 66 -27.09 19.72 18.33
C GLN A 66 -26.60 18.81 17.20
N ALA A 67 -27.50 18.09 16.53
CA ALA A 67 -27.18 17.24 15.38
C ALA A 67 -26.59 18.06 14.21
N VAL A 68 -27.20 19.20 13.88
CA VAL A 68 -26.69 20.12 12.84
C VAL A 68 -25.30 20.65 13.19
N LYS A 69 -25.09 21.10 14.43
CA LYS A 69 -23.79 21.59 14.90
C LYS A 69 -22.72 20.49 14.85
N SER A 70 -23.03 19.29 15.33
CA SER A 70 -22.13 18.14 15.31
C SER A 70 -21.75 17.75 13.87
N LYS A 71 -22.72 17.72 12.96
CA LYS A 71 -22.49 17.41 11.55
C LYS A 71 -21.61 18.47 10.86
N SER A 72 -21.89 19.75 11.09
CA SER A 72 -21.07 20.86 10.58
C SER A 72 -19.62 20.80 11.08
N GLN A 73 -19.41 20.47 12.37
CA GLN A 73 -18.07 20.26 12.92
C GLN A 73 -17.37 19.06 12.28
N GLN A 74 -18.09 17.96 12.06
CA GLN A 74 -17.56 16.75 11.43
C GLN A 74 -17.10 17.02 10.00
N ASP A 75 -17.87 17.77 9.22
CA ASP A 75 -17.51 18.12 7.84
C ASP A 75 -16.25 19.01 7.79
N SER A 76 -16.08 19.92 8.76
CA SER A 76 -14.86 20.72 8.93
C SER A 76 -13.64 19.87 9.27
N VAL A 77 -13.78 18.89 10.18
CA VAL A 77 -12.70 17.94 10.53
C VAL A 77 -12.30 17.09 9.33
N THR A 78 -13.27 16.58 8.56
CA THR A 78 -13.00 15.82 7.33
C THR A 78 -12.20 16.65 6.32
N LEU A 79 -12.55 17.92 6.12
CA LEU A 79 -11.83 18.81 5.21
C LEU A 79 -10.37 19.04 5.66
N VAL A 80 -10.14 19.21 6.97
CA VAL A 80 -8.80 19.34 7.55
C VAL A 80 -7.99 18.05 7.37
N ILE A 81 -8.60 16.88 7.57
CA ILE A 81 -7.96 15.58 7.36
C ILE A 81 -7.58 15.41 5.88
N LEU A 82 -8.50 15.67 4.95
CA LEU A 82 -8.22 15.60 3.51
C LEU A 82 -7.08 16.54 3.11
N LYS A 83 -7.08 17.78 3.61
CA LYS A 83 -5.98 18.71 3.37
C LYS A 83 -4.65 18.17 3.91
N ARG A 84 -4.65 17.59 5.12
CA ARG A 84 -3.44 16.96 5.70
C ARG A 84 -2.98 15.76 4.89
N ILE A 85 -3.90 14.90 4.42
CA ILE A 85 -3.59 13.76 3.54
C ILE A 85 -2.93 14.25 2.26
N ASN A 86 -3.50 15.27 1.60
CA ASN A 86 -2.92 15.84 0.39
C ASN A 86 -1.54 16.47 0.65
N THR A 87 -1.38 17.21 1.75
CA THR A 87 -0.07 17.77 2.12
C THR A 87 0.96 16.68 2.42
N LEU A 88 0.56 15.61 3.11
CA LEU A 88 1.43 14.47 3.41
C LEU A 88 1.79 13.72 2.12
N SER A 89 0.83 13.46 1.24
CA SER A 89 1.04 12.83 -0.06
C SER A 89 2.03 13.63 -0.92
N ASN A 90 1.87 14.96 -0.98
CA ASN A 90 2.84 15.83 -1.67
C ASN A 90 4.24 15.76 -1.04
N LYS A 91 4.33 15.72 0.30
CA LYS A 91 5.61 15.63 1.00
C LYS A 91 6.28 14.27 0.79
N ILE A 92 5.49 13.19 0.74
CA ILE A 92 5.95 11.84 0.42
C ILE A 92 6.56 11.83 -0.99
N GLY A 93 5.85 12.36 -1.98
CA GLY A 93 6.38 12.44 -3.35
C GLY A 93 7.68 13.27 -3.46
N LEU A 94 7.82 14.36 -2.69
CA LEU A 94 9.08 15.12 -2.64
C LEU A 94 10.23 14.29 -2.02
N LEU A 95 9.96 13.55 -0.95
CA LEU A 95 10.95 12.71 -0.28
C LEU A 95 11.37 11.51 -1.15
N GLU A 96 10.43 10.91 -1.87
CA GLU A 96 10.70 9.82 -2.83
C GLU A 96 11.60 10.29 -3.97
N ASN A 97 11.33 11.48 -4.53
CA ASN A 97 12.19 12.10 -5.54
C ASN A 97 13.59 12.38 -5.00
N GLU A 98 13.70 12.90 -3.78
CA GLU A 98 14.99 13.17 -3.14
C GLU A 98 15.76 11.87 -2.83
N SER A 99 15.06 10.83 -2.37
CA SER A 99 15.64 9.50 -2.15
C SER A 99 16.17 8.90 -3.45
N SER A 100 15.39 8.97 -4.52
CA SER A 100 15.78 8.47 -5.85
C SER A 100 17.01 9.20 -6.41
N SER A 101 17.08 10.52 -6.21
CA SER A 101 18.26 11.32 -6.56
C SER A 101 19.49 10.90 -5.75
N ARG A 102 19.34 10.76 -4.42
CA ARG A 102 20.42 10.26 -3.55
C ARG A 102 20.90 8.87 -3.96
N ASP A 103 20.00 7.95 -4.26
CA ASP A 103 20.37 6.60 -4.70
C ASP A 103 21.15 6.61 -6.01
N SER A 104 20.74 7.46 -6.96
CA SER A 104 21.48 7.66 -8.21
C SER A 104 22.90 8.20 -7.95
N THR A 105 23.04 9.20 -7.08
CA THR A 105 24.37 9.73 -6.72
C THR A 105 25.23 8.71 -5.98
N ASN A 106 24.63 7.90 -5.10
CA ASN A 106 25.33 6.84 -4.38
C ASN A 106 25.84 5.77 -5.32
N LEU A 107 25.05 5.40 -6.34
CA LEU A 107 25.46 4.43 -7.36
C LEU A 107 26.61 5.00 -8.22
N GLU A 108 26.54 6.28 -8.60
CA GLU A 108 27.63 6.95 -9.31
C GLU A 108 28.93 6.99 -8.48
N ILE A 109 28.84 7.31 -7.20
CA ILE A 109 29.98 7.29 -6.28
C ILE A 109 30.55 5.87 -6.19
N LEU A 110 29.70 4.87 -6.03
CA LEU A 110 30.13 3.48 -5.93
C LEU A 110 30.81 3.01 -7.22
N ASN A 111 30.27 3.37 -8.39
CA ASN A 111 30.91 3.13 -9.68
C ASN A 111 32.30 3.80 -9.78
N LYS A 112 32.43 5.03 -9.29
CA LYS A 112 33.73 5.71 -9.22
C LYS A 112 34.69 5.01 -8.26
N LEU A 113 34.20 4.50 -7.12
CA LEU A 113 35.01 3.74 -6.17
C LEU A 113 35.51 2.43 -6.80
N VAL A 114 34.63 1.69 -7.49
CA VAL A 114 34.99 0.47 -8.23
C VAL A 114 36.07 0.78 -9.28
N LEU A 115 35.93 1.89 -10.02
CA LEU A 115 36.93 2.31 -10.99
C LEU A 115 38.27 2.67 -10.33
N VAL A 116 38.24 3.29 -9.15
CA VAL A 116 39.44 3.60 -8.38
C VAL A 116 40.09 2.32 -7.86
N GLU A 117 39.32 1.36 -7.35
CA GLU A 117 39.78 0.03 -6.94
C GLU A 117 40.52 -0.66 -8.10
N ASN A 118 39.90 -0.72 -9.29
CA ASN A 118 40.52 -1.28 -10.49
C ASN A 118 41.83 -0.57 -10.87
N LYS A 119 41.88 0.76 -10.74
CA LYS A 119 43.11 1.55 -11.00
C LYS A 119 44.20 1.26 -9.99
N ILE A 120 43.85 1.10 -8.71
CA ILE A 120 44.81 0.75 -7.65
C ILE A 120 45.40 -0.63 -7.94
N VAL A 121 44.58 -1.62 -8.30
CA VAL A 121 45.03 -2.96 -8.67
C VAL A 121 45.96 -2.91 -9.88
N THR A 122 45.56 -2.20 -10.94
CA THR A 122 46.40 -2.06 -12.16
C THR A 122 47.75 -1.40 -11.85
N LEU A 123 47.75 -0.37 -11.00
CA LEU A 123 48.97 0.32 -10.59
C LEU A 123 49.87 -0.58 -9.72
N ALA A 124 49.28 -1.35 -8.81
CA ALA A 124 49.99 -2.32 -7.99
C ALA A 124 50.67 -3.40 -8.85
N ASN A 125 49.96 -3.93 -9.85
CA ASN A 125 50.50 -4.90 -10.79
C ASN A 125 51.64 -4.30 -11.62
N SER A 126 51.46 -3.09 -12.16
CA SER A 126 52.50 -2.37 -12.91
C SER A 126 53.76 -2.12 -12.07
N TYR A 127 53.58 -1.79 -10.78
CA TYR A 127 54.69 -1.62 -9.84
C TYR A 127 55.43 -2.94 -9.58
N ASN A 128 54.69 -4.04 -9.37
CA ASN A 128 55.27 -5.37 -9.17
C ASN A 128 56.07 -5.82 -10.40
N GLU A 129 55.55 -5.61 -11.61
CA GLU A 129 56.28 -5.87 -12.85
C GLU A 129 57.56 -5.03 -12.96
N MET A 130 57.48 -3.72 -12.66
CA MET A 130 58.65 -2.85 -12.65
C MET A 130 59.70 -3.26 -11.60
N SER A 131 59.26 -3.75 -10.44
CA SER A 131 60.13 -4.30 -9.41
C SER A 131 60.85 -5.56 -9.89
N ARG A 132 60.12 -6.50 -10.50
CA ARG A 132 60.67 -7.74 -11.08
C ARG A 132 61.66 -7.48 -12.22
N LEU A 133 61.36 -6.50 -13.07
CA LEU A 133 62.29 -6.01 -14.09
C LEU A 133 63.64 -5.56 -13.52
N LYS A 134 63.61 -4.87 -12.37
CA LYS A 134 64.83 -4.41 -11.69
C LYS A 134 65.59 -5.54 -10.99
N SER A 135 64.91 -6.59 -10.53
CA SER A 135 65.55 -7.76 -9.91
C SER A 135 66.13 -8.76 -10.92
N GLY A 136 65.88 -8.57 -12.22
CA GLY A 136 66.37 -9.46 -13.28
C GLY A 136 65.60 -10.78 -13.38
N GLU A 137 64.45 -10.89 -12.71
CA GLU A 137 63.55 -12.03 -12.86
C GLU A 137 62.81 -11.95 -14.20
N PRO A 138 62.62 -13.08 -14.91
CA PRO A 138 61.91 -13.08 -16.18
C PRO A 138 60.45 -12.63 -15.97
N ILE A 139 60.02 -11.62 -16.74
CA ILE A 139 58.61 -11.24 -16.83
C ILE A 139 57.88 -12.37 -17.55
N SER A 140 57.16 -13.21 -16.81
CA SER A 140 56.21 -14.13 -17.40
C SER A 140 54.92 -13.36 -17.72
N SER A 141 54.54 -13.30 -18.99
CA SER A 141 53.21 -12.86 -19.43
C SER A 141 52.16 -13.96 -19.30
N ALA A 142 52.49 -15.06 -18.62
CA ALA A 142 51.52 -16.11 -18.34
C ALA A 142 50.49 -15.60 -17.33
N PRO A 143 49.20 -15.88 -17.53
CA PRO A 143 48.17 -15.55 -16.55
C PRO A 143 48.54 -16.14 -15.18
N GLU A 144 48.22 -15.38 -14.12
CA GLU A 144 48.55 -15.73 -12.72
C GLU A 144 48.03 -17.13 -12.34
N TYR A 145 46.93 -17.54 -12.97
CA TYR A 145 46.39 -18.89 -12.94
C TYR A 145 46.50 -19.53 -14.32
N ASN A 146 47.01 -20.76 -14.38
CA ASN A 146 46.70 -21.61 -15.53
C ASN A 146 45.23 -22.06 -15.46
N ALA A 147 44.67 -22.57 -16.57
CA ALA A 147 43.25 -22.94 -16.65
C ALA A 147 42.80 -23.91 -15.54
N ALA A 148 43.64 -24.86 -15.14
CA ALA A 148 43.32 -25.80 -14.06
C ALA A 148 43.30 -25.12 -12.68
N GLN A 149 44.24 -24.21 -12.42
CA GLN A 149 44.28 -23.44 -11.18
C GLN A 149 43.10 -22.46 -11.10
N TYR A 150 42.74 -21.79 -12.21
CA TYR A 150 41.59 -20.89 -12.27
C TYR A 150 40.31 -21.65 -11.95
N LYS A 151 40.10 -22.81 -12.59
CA LYS A 151 38.96 -23.69 -12.31
C LYS A 151 38.93 -24.16 -10.86
N GLN A 152 40.08 -24.51 -10.27
CA GLN A 152 40.13 -24.93 -8.87
C GLN A 152 39.75 -23.78 -7.91
N ALA A 153 40.30 -22.59 -8.13
CA ALA A 153 39.96 -21.40 -7.35
C ALA A 153 38.47 -21.04 -7.50
N TYR A 154 37.92 -21.12 -8.72
CA TYR A 154 36.48 -20.94 -8.97
C TYR A 154 35.62 -21.91 -8.15
N MET A 155 35.97 -23.20 -8.13
CA MET A 155 35.24 -24.21 -7.36
C MET A 155 35.32 -23.95 -5.85
N THR A 156 36.49 -23.51 -5.35
CA THR A 156 36.66 -23.11 -3.95
C THR A 156 35.78 -21.91 -3.61
N SER A 157 35.78 -20.84 -4.42
CA SER A 157 34.94 -19.66 -4.22
C SER A 157 33.45 -20.00 -4.26
N LEU A 158 33.04 -20.89 -5.16
CA LEU A 158 31.67 -21.37 -5.22
C LEU A 158 31.28 -22.20 -3.98
N SER A 159 32.20 -23.02 -3.46
CA SER A 159 32.01 -23.74 -2.20
C SER A 159 31.82 -22.77 -1.02
N ASN A 160 32.63 -21.71 -0.96
CA ASN A 160 32.50 -20.68 0.09
C ASN A 160 31.13 -19.98 -0.01
N PHE A 161 30.70 -19.63 -1.23
CA PHE A 161 29.36 -19.08 -1.45
C PHE A 161 28.25 -20.02 -0.95
N GLN A 162 28.34 -21.31 -1.27
CA GLN A 162 27.37 -22.33 -0.80
C GLN A 162 27.36 -22.48 0.71
N SER A 163 28.52 -22.32 1.36
CA SER A 163 28.67 -22.28 2.82
C SER A 163 28.23 -20.95 3.46
N GLN A 164 27.77 -19.97 2.66
CA GLN A 164 27.44 -18.60 3.08
C GLN A 164 28.63 -17.81 3.62
N GLU A 165 29.85 -18.25 3.32
CA GLU A 165 31.12 -17.55 3.58
C GLU A 165 31.32 -16.51 2.46
N PHE A 166 30.46 -15.48 2.47
CA PHE A 166 30.35 -14.54 1.36
C PHE A 166 31.59 -13.67 1.20
N ASP A 167 32.29 -13.31 2.29
CA ASP A 167 33.48 -12.46 2.21
C ASP A 167 34.66 -13.22 1.56
N GLU A 168 34.84 -14.50 1.92
CA GLU A 168 35.81 -15.40 1.31
C GLU A 168 35.47 -15.69 -0.16
N ALA A 169 34.18 -15.86 -0.47
CA ALA A 169 33.73 -16.03 -1.85
C ALA A 169 33.97 -14.76 -2.68
N ILE A 170 33.66 -13.58 -2.14
CA ILE A 170 33.93 -12.28 -2.78
C ILE A 170 35.40 -12.14 -3.10
N ASN A 171 36.29 -12.38 -2.13
CA ASN A 171 37.73 -12.28 -2.35
C ASN A 171 38.18 -13.22 -3.47
N GLY A 172 37.77 -14.49 -3.43
CA GLY A 172 38.18 -15.44 -4.45
C GLY A 172 37.64 -15.14 -5.85
N PHE A 173 36.36 -14.77 -5.99
CA PHE A 173 35.81 -14.38 -7.29
C PHE A 173 36.40 -13.06 -7.80
N HIS A 174 36.66 -12.11 -6.90
CA HIS A 174 37.35 -10.87 -7.24
C HIS A 174 38.75 -11.14 -7.79
N ASP A 175 39.53 -11.99 -7.14
CA ASP A 175 40.88 -12.35 -7.61
C ASP A 175 40.84 -13.05 -8.98
N LEU A 176 39.84 -13.89 -9.23
CA LEU A 176 39.63 -14.54 -10.53
C LEU A 176 39.32 -13.56 -11.65
N VAL A 177 38.40 -12.61 -11.44
CA VAL A 177 38.07 -11.62 -12.49
C VAL A 177 39.21 -10.62 -12.75
N GLN A 178 40.03 -10.32 -11.74
CA GLN A 178 41.19 -9.44 -11.89
C GLN A 178 42.39 -10.14 -12.56
N SER A 179 42.58 -11.43 -12.29
CA SER A 179 43.74 -12.18 -12.78
C SER A 179 43.65 -12.53 -14.27
N ASP A 180 42.46 -12.88 -14.77
CA ASP A 180 42.24 -13.19 -16.18
C ASP A 180 40.76 -12.99 -16.58
N ALA A 181 40.45 -11.81 -17.12
CA ALA A 181 39.13 -11.48 -17.65
C ALA A 181 38.81 -12.15 -19.00
N THR A 182 39.76 -12.88 -19.60
CA THR A 182 39.56 -13.61 -20.87
C THR A 182 39.30 -15.10 -20.66
N ASN A 183 39.37 -15.58 -19.40
CA ASN A 183 39.15 -16.97 -19.06
C ASN A 183 37.72 -17.42 -19.40
N GLU A 184 37.56 -18.70 -19.74
CA GLU A 184 36.25 -19.31 -20.02
C GLU A 184 35.27 -19.26 -18.83
N LEU A 185 35.77 -19.08 -17.60
CA LEU A 185 34.98 -18.93 -16.37
C LEU A 185 34.95 -17.49 -15.85
N ALA A 186 35.50 -16.51 -16.57
CA ALA A 186 35.61 -15.14 -16.07
C ALA A 186 34.24 -14.45 -15.96
N ASP A 187 33.37 -14.66 -16.95
CA ASP A 187 31.99 -14.16 -16.94
C ASP A 187 31.16 -14.75 -15.80
N ASN A 188 31.30 -16.07 -15.58
CA ASN A 188 30.69 -16.78 -14.46
C ASN A 188 31.23 -16.27 -13.12
N SER A 189 32.53 -16.05 -13.00
CA SER A 189 33.15 -15.48 -11.79
C SER A 189 32.62 -14.07 -11.50
N GLN A 190 32.46 -13.24 -12.53
CA GLN A 190 31.87 -11.91 -12.41
C GLN A 190 30.40 -11.97 -11.95
N TYR A 191 29.61 -12.90 -12.51
CA TYR A 191 28.23 -13.11 -12.09
C TYR A 191 28.15 -13.58 -10.63
N TRP A 192 28.99 -14.54 -10.21
CA TRP A 192 28.99 -15.02 -8.84
C TRP A 192 29.49 -14.00 -7.83
N LEU A 193 30.45 -13.15 -8.20
CA LEU A 193 30.85 -12.00 -7.40
C LEU A 193 29.65 -11.08 -7.12
N ALA A 194 28.82 -10.81 -8.13
CA ALA A 194 27.60 -10.04 -7.98
C ALA A 194 26.56 -10.76 -7.11
N GLU A 195 26.38 -12.08 -7.27
CA GLU A 195 25.51 -12.91 -6.42
C GLU A 195 25.94 -12.90 -4.94
N CYS A 196 27.25 -12.87 -4.64
CA CYS A 196 27.73 -12.72 -3.27
C CYS A 196 27.24 -11.40 -2.65
N TYR A 197 27.45 -10.28 -3.36
CA TYR A 197 26.96 -8.97 -2.89
C TYR A 197 25.43 -8.93 -2.78
N TYR A 198 24.71 -9.54 -3.72
CA TYR A 198 23.26 -9.67 -3.68
C TYR A 198 22.82 -10.45 -2.42
N SER A 199 23.50 -11.55 -2.10
CA SER A 199 23.21 -12.41 -0.95
C SER A 199 23.48 -11.69 0.39
N GLN A 200 24.49 -10.81 0.42
CA GLN A 200 24.75 -9.90 1.54
C GLN A 200 23.76 -8.72 1.60
N LYS A 201 22.77 -8.64 0.69
CA LYS A 201 21.84 -7.52 0.52
C LYS A 201 22.52 -6.19 0.19
N ASN A 202 23.77 -6.23 -0.28
CA ASN A 202 24.48 -5.08 -0.81
C ASN A 202 24.06 -4.87 -2.28
N PHE A 203 22.77 -4.56 -2.48
CA PHE A 203 22.15 -4.49 -3.80
C PHE A 203 22.80 -3.43 -4.70
N LYS A 204 23.28 -2.31 -4.12
CA LYS A 204 23.99 -1.27 -4.87
C LYS A 204 25.27 -1.79 -5.50
N ARG A 205 26.08 -2.55 -4.74
CA ARG A 205 27.31 -3.16 -5.28
C ARG A 205 26.97 -4.31 -6.22
N ALA A 206 25.97 -5.12 -5.90
CA ALA A 206 25.51 -6.22 -6.74
C ALA A 206 25.12 -5.73 -8.15
N ILE A 207 24.34 -4.65 -8.26
CA ILE A 207 23.96 -4.05 -9.55
C ILE A 207 25.19 -3.74 -10.41
N ILE A 208 26.19 -3.07 -9.82
CA ILE A 208 27.43 -2.71 -10.54
C ILE A 208 28.19 -3.94 -11.02
N GLU A 209 28.29 -4.97 -10.17
CA GLU A 209 28.98 -6.20 -10.55
C GLU A 209 28.19 -7.03 -11.57
N PHE A 210 26.84 -7.01 -11.55
CA PHE A 210 26.01 -7.59 -12.61
C PHE A 210 26.13 -6.82 -13.92
N GLU A 211 26.20 -5.48 -13.89
CA GLU A 211 26.39 -4.66 -15.10
C GLU A 211 27.70 -5.00 -15.83
N LYS A 212 28.75 -5.38 -15.09
CA LYS A 212 30.02 -5.83 -15.69
C LYS A 212 29.88 -7.14 -16.47
N VAL A 213 28.90 -7.99 -16.19
CA VAL A 213 28.68 -9.25 -16.93
C VAL A 213 28.43 -8.96 -18.42
N PHE A 214 27.72 -7.87 -18.75
CA PHE A 214 27.46 -7.47 -20.14
C PHE A 214 28.72 -7.09 -20.93
N THR A 215 29.86 -6.89 -20.25
CA THR A 215 31.14 -6.58 -20.92
C THR A 215 31.84 -7.82 -21.49
N TYR A 216 31.41 -9.01 -21.09
CA TYR A 216 31.96 -10.28 -21.58
C TYR A 216 31.26 -10.68 -22.88
N ALA A 217 32.01 -10.70 -23.98
CA ALA A 217 31.45 -11.02 -25.30
C ALA A 217 30.96 -12.47 -25.35
N GLY A 218 29.68 -12.66 -25.70
CA GLY A 218 29.08 -13.99 -25.90
C GLY A 218 28.71 -14.74 -24.62
N THR A 219 28.72 -14.08 -23.45
CA THR A 219 28.30 -14.71 -22.19
C THR A 219 26.84 -15.18 -22.23
N ASP A 220 26.59 -16.33 -21.60
CA ASP A 220 25.26 -16.90 -21.39
C ASP A 220 24.59 -16.39 -20.11
N LYS A 221 25.22 -15.46 -19.36
CA LYS A 221 24.71 -14.90 -18.10
C LYS A 221 24.00 -13.56 -18.24
N ASN A 222 23.80 -13.08 -19.46
CA ASN A 222 23.22 -11.76 -19.72
C ASN A 222 21.79 -11.64 -19.17
N ASP A 223 20.96 -12.66 -19.37
CA ASP A 223 19.57 -12.67 -18.91
C ASP A 223 19.48 -12.94 -17.40
N ASP A 224 20.34 -13.80 -16.83
CA ASP A 224 20.50 -13.93 -15.37
C ASP A 224 20.83 -12.57 -14.72
N ALA A 225 21.86 -11.88 -15.23
CA ALA A 225 22.30 -10.59 -14.72
C ALA A 225 21.21 -9.52 -14.85
N GLN A 226 20.53 -9.45 -16.00
CA GLN A 226 19.45 -8.49 -16.23
C GLN A 226 18.28 -8.71 -15.26
N LEU A 227 17.88 -9.97 -15.01
CA LEU A 227 16.86 -10.28 -14.01
C LEU A 227 17.31 -9.84 -12.61
N LYS A 228 18.55 -10.14 -12.23
CA LYS A 228 19.09 -9.84 -10.90
C LYS A 228 19.24 -8.34 -10.65
N ILE A 229 19.55 -7.55 -11.67
CA ILE A 229 19.55 -6.08 -11.58
C ILE A 229 18.13 -5.57 -11.27
N GLY A 230 17.11 -6.06 -11.98
CA GLY A 230 15.71 -5.70 -11.70
C GLY A 230 15.27 -6.08 -10.29
N LEU A 231 15.60 -7.30 -9.84
CA LEU A 231 15.32 -7.76 -8.48
C LEU A 231 16.08 -6.96 -7.41
N SER A 232 17.29 -6.48 -7.72
CA SER A 232 18.09 -5.64 -6.82
C SER A 232 17.43 -4.28 -6.62
N TYR A 233 17.02 -3.61 -7.71
CA TYR A 233 16.27 -2.35 -7.60
C TYR A 233 14.93 -2.53 -6.87
N GLN A 234 14.22 -3.63 -7.15
CA GLN A 234 12.98 -3.96 -6.43
C GLN A 234 13.23 -4.14 -4.93
N SER A 235 14.31 -4.84 -4.56
CA SER A 235 14.69 -5.07 -3.16
C SER A 235 15.13 -3.78 -2.45
N MET A 236 15.63 -2.80 -3.20
CA MET A 236 15.91 -1.45 -2.71
C MET A 236 14.66 -0.57 -2.61
N GLY A 237 13.50 -1.03 -3.06
CA GLY A 237 12.27 -0.24 -3.14
C GLY A 237 12.26 0.79 -4.28
N ASN A 238 13.25 0.75 -5.17
CA ASN A 238 13.30 1.63 -6.34
C ASN A 238 12.43 1.04 -7.46
N VAL A 239 11.12 1.24 -7.33
CA VAL A 239 10.09 0.67 -8.21
C VAL A 239 10.29 1.11 -9.66
N ASP A 240 10.59 2.39 -9.91
CA ASP A 240 10.78 2.89 -11.27
C ASP A 240 11.93 2.20 -11.98
N LYS A 241 13.10 2.11 -11.34
CA LYS A 241 14.24 1.40 -11.91
C LYS A 241 13.96 -0.09 -12.05
N ALA A 242 13.32 -0.72 -11.07
CA ALA A 242 12.95 -2.13 -11.18
C ALA A 242 12.07 -2.40 -12.42
N ARG A 243 11.06 -1.55 -12.67
CA ARG A 243 10.22 -1.66 -13.87
C ARG A 243 11.02 -1.50 -15.16
N GLU A 244 11.91 -0.51 -15.23
CA GLU A 244 12.79 -0.31 -16.40
C GLU A 244 13.61 -1.57 -16.70
N GLU A 245 14.20 -2.19 -15.69
CA GLU A 245 15.06 -3.38 -15.84
C GLU A 245 14.26 -4.64 -16.18
N PHE A 246 13.09 -4.84 -15.58
CA PHE A 246 12.20 -5.93 -15.98
C PHE A 246 11.67 -5.73 -17.40
N GLN A 247 11.41 -4.49 -17.82
CA GLN A 247 11.05 -4.19 -19.20
C GLN A 247 12.21 -4.49 -20.15
N ARG A 248 13.45 -4.09 -19.82
CA ARG A 248 14.66 -4.46 -20.56
C ARG A 248 14.80 -5.98 -20.70
N MET A 249 14.53 -6.72 -19.62
CA MET A 249 14.54 -8.18 -19.64
C MET A 249 13.57 -8.76 -20.68
N ILE A 250 12.35 -8.23 -20.71
CA ILE A 250 11.28 -8.65 -21.64
C ILE A 250 11.65 -8.31 -23.08
N ASP A 251 12.21 -7.12 -23.31
CA ASP A 251 12.49 -6.61 -24.65
C ASP A 251 13.72 -7.29 -25.27
N TYR A 252 14.79 -7.47 -24.50
CA TYR A 252 16.07 -7.96 -25.00
C TYR A 252 16.27 -9.48 -24.83
N PHE A 253 15.54 -10.12 -23.91
CA PHE A 253 15.67 -11.56 -23.63
C PHE A 253 14.33 -12.31 -23.72
N PRO A 254 13.57 -12.21 -24.83
CA PRO A 254 12.25 -12.83 -24.96
C PRO A 254 12.25 -14.38 -24.93
N GLY A 255 13.41 -15.01 -25.17
CA GLY A 255 13.59 -16.47 -25.11
C GLY A 255 14.14 -16.99 -23.79
N SER A 256 14.42 -16.11 -22.82
CA SER A 256 14.96 -16.50 -21.52
C SER A 256 13.94 -17.29 -20.69
N GLU A 257 14.41 -18.24 -19.88
CA GLU A 257 13.58 -18.95 -18.91
C GLU A 257 12.98 -18.01 -17.85
N TYR A 258 13.62 -16.85 -17.65
CA TYR A 258 13.20 -15.83 -16.69
C TYR A 258 12.19 -14.84 -17.24
N TYR A 259 11.89 -14.89 -18.55
CA TYR A 259 10.92 -14.00 -19.18
C TYR A 259 9.55 -13.97 -18.47
N PRO A 260 8.95 -15.12 -18.07
CA PRO A 260 7.68 -15.12 -17.34
C PRO A 260 7.80 -14.44 -15.97
N LYS A 261 8.93 -14.60 -15.30
CA LYS A 261 9.19 -14.00 -13.98
C LYS A 261 9.31 -12.47 -14.08
N ALA A 262 10.01 -11.96 -15.09
CA ALA A 262 10.11 -10.52 -15.33
C ALA A 262 8.75 -9.89 -15.67
N ARG A 263 7.92 -10.58 -16.48
CA ARG A 263 6.54 -10.17 -16.78
C ARG A 263 5.67 -10.05 -15.54
N GLU A 264 5.73 -11.07 -14.67
CA GLU A 264 4.95 -11.09 -13.43
C GLU A 264 5.42 -9.99 -12.47
N ALA A 265 6.73 -9.81 -12.30
CA ALA A 265 7.28 -8.73 -11.48
C ALA A 265 6.85 -7.35 -11.99
N LEU A 266 6.95 -7.10 -13.30
CA LEU A 266 6.53 -5.84 -13.92
C LEU A 266 5.04 -5.58 -13.71
N LYS A 267 4.18 -6.59 -13.83
CA LYS A 267 2.75 -6.49 -13.57
C LYS A 267 2.47 -6.11 -12.12
N GLN A 268 3.14 -6.74 -11.16
CA GLN A 268 2.98 -6.44 -9.74
C GLN A 268 3.37 -5.01 -9.41
N LEU A 269 4.47 -4.52 -10.01
CA LEU A 269 4.98 -3.16 -9.81
C LEU A 269 4.17 -2.06 -10.54
N SER A 270 3.20 -2.44 -11.37
CA SER A 270 2.36 -1.50 -12.15
C SER A 270 0.96 -1.31 -11.55
N ILE A 271 0.67 -1.94 -10.41
CA ILE A 271 -0.65 -1.92 -9.76
C ILE A 271 -0.77 -0.82 -8.69
N ASP A 272 0.34 -0.18 -8.32
CA ASP A 272 0.40 0.95 -7.37
C ASP A 272 0.30 2.31 -8.08
#